data_AF-A0A7S2CTX1-F1
#
_entry.id   AF-A0A7S2CTX1-F1
#
_cell.length_a   1.000
_cell.length_b   1.000
_cell.length_c   1.000
_cell.angle_alpha   90.00
_cell.angle_beta   90.00
_cell.angle_gamma   90.00
#
_symmetry.space_group_name_H-M   'P 1'
#
loop_
_entity.id
_entity.type
_entity.pdbx_description
1 polymer ?
#
loop_
_entity_poly.entity_id
_entity_poly.type
_entity_poly.pdbx_seq_one_letter_code
_entity_poly.pdbx_strand_id
1 'polypeptide(L)'
;FAAVFIIGRCSENRYHSDAMIQVIVTIACGYLTFFLAESEFSTSGVISTVSSGFVVAYYAWPRFVSRETMHIVWETIEFIGNTLIFFLAGAIFSDTVLSRWSFIKPVDFAWLFALYAAVTLIRTIMIALFWIPLNMFGKPIHWTEGIVMVWSGLRGAVSLSLAIIVDMEPGISKQMGSRIMFHVGGIAALTFLVNATTVSPLLKFLGITKASRMKERMLSRFAMHMSEHCT
;
A
#
# COMPACT_ATOMS: atom_id res chain seq x y z
N PHE A 1 -20.20 -8.06 9.24
CA PHE A 1 -21.14 -9.09 8.71
C PHE A 1 -22.40 -8.51 8.07
N ALA A 2 -23.03 -7.47 8.64
CA ALA A 2 -24.21 -6.82 8.02
C ALA A 2 -24.00 -6.40 6.56
N ALA A 3 -22.86 -5.78 6.23
CA ALA A 3 -22.51 -5.41 4.85
C ALA A 3 -22.45 -6.63 3.90
N VAL A 4 -21.85 -7.74 4.35
CA VAL A 4 -21.75 -8.99 3.57
C VAL A 4 -23.13 -9.60 3.33
N PHE A 5 -24.02 -9.52 4.32
CA PHE A 5 -25.40 -9.99 4.19
C PHE A 5 -26.19 -9.17 3.17
N ILE A 6 -26.07 -7.84 3.21
CA ILE A 6 -26.72 -6.94 2.24
C ILE A 6 -26.19 -7.19 0.82
N ILE A 7 -24.86 -7.33 0.66
CA ILE A 7 -24.24 -7.66 -0.63
C ILE A 7 -24.77 -8.99 -1.17
N GLY A 8 -24.93 -9.99 -0.30
CA GLY A 8 -25.50 -11.29 -0.65
C GLY A 8 -26.93 -11.21 -1.16
N ARG A 9 -27.80 -10.40 -0.52
CA ARG A 9 -29.19 -10.20 -0.95
C ARG A 9 -29.27 -9.45 -2.29
N CYS A 10 -28.43 -8.46 -2.52
CA CYS A 10 -28.36 -7.75 -3.79
C CYS A 10 -27.87 -8.65 -4.95
N SER A 11 -27.09 -9.69 -4.67
CA SER A 11 -26.60 -10.62 -5.69
C SER A 11 -27.69 -11.51 -6.29
N GLU A 12 -28.82 -11.68 -5.61
CA GLU A 12 -29.86 -12.67 -5.97
C GLU A 12 -30.79 -12.16 -7.09
N ASN A 13 -30.98 -10.85 -7.19
CA ASN A 13 -31.87 -10.22 -8.16
C ASN A 13 -31.23 -9.88 -9.52
N ARG A 14 -29.90 -9.99 -9.66
CA ARG A 14 -29.12 -9.82 -10.91
C ARG A 14 -29.47 -8.59 -11.76
N TYR A 15 -29.80 -7.45 -11.16
CA TYR A 15 -30.04 -6.20 -11.89
C TYR A 15 -28.74 -5.37 -11.98
N HIS A 16 -28.53 -4.61 -13.07
CA HIS A 16 -27.33 -3.76 -13.19
C HIS A 16 -27.22 -2.69 -12.08
N SER A 17 -28.36 -2.21 -11.56
CA SER A 17 -28.42 -1.30 -10.42
C SER A 17 -27.83 -1.90 -9.13
N ASP A 18 -27.83 -3.23 -9.00
CA ASP A 18 -27.33 -3.91 -7.80
C ASP A 18 -25.81 -3.76 -7.66
N ALA A 19 -25.07 -3.60 -8.77
CA ALA A 19 -23.63 -3.37 -8.72
C ALA A 19 -23.29 -2.02 -8.05
N MET A 20 -24.03 -0.95 -8.35
CA MET A 20 -23.84 0.35 -7.71
C MET A 20 -24.21 0.31 -6.22
N ILE A 21 -25.28 -0.40 -5.87
CA ILE A 21 -25.68 -0.58 -4.47
C ILE A 21 -24.57 -1.31 -3.70
N GLN A 22 -24.00 -2.37 -4.27
CA GLN A 22 -22.89 -3.10 -3.65
C GLN A 22 -21.68 -2.19 -3.41
N VAL A 23 -21.31 -1.33 -4.38
CA VAL A 23 -20.24 -0.33 -4.21
C VAL A 23 -20.53 0.59 -3.02
N ILE A 24 -21.72 1.20 -2.97
CA ILE A 24 -22.10 2.13 -1.91
C ILE A 24 -22.06 1.43 -0.54
N VAL A 25 -22.54 0.18 -0.46
CA VAL A 25 -22.49 -0.62 0.78
C VAL A 25 -21.04 -0.85 1.23
N THR A 26 -20.10 -1.10 0.31
CA THR A 26 -18.68 -1.25 0.70
C THR A 26 -18.07 0.04 1.23
N ILE A 27 -18.39 1.19 0.62
CA ILE A 27 -17.92 2.50 1.10
C ILE A 27 -18.52 2.83 2.46
N ALA A 28 -19.84 2.67 2.61
CA ALA A 28 -20.54 2.89 3.86
C ALA A 28 -20.01 1.98 4.98
N CYS A 29 -19.73 0.71 4.67
CA CYS A 29 -19.13 -0.24 5.60
C CYS A 29 -17.78 0.26 6.11
N GLY A 30 -16.92 0.78 5.22
CA GLY A 30 -15.63 1.33 5.61
C GLY A 30 -15.76 2.53 6.56
N TYR A 31 -16.62 3.49 6.22
CA TYR A 31 -16.82 4.70 7.03
C TYR A 31 -17.49 4.41 8.38
N LEU A 32 -18.52 3.55 8.40
CA LEU A 32 -19.18 3.14 9.64
C LEU A 32 -18.24 2.36 10.56
N THR A 33 -17.41 1.48 10.00
CA THR A 33 -16.42 0.74 10.81
C THR A 33 -15.44 1.70 11.47
N PHE A 34 -14.95 2.69 10.73
CA PHE A 34 -14.06 3.72 11.25
C PHE A 34 -14.71 4.47 12.41
N PHE A 35 -15.91 5.01 12.18
CA PHE A 35 -16.62 5.83 13.17
C PHE A 35 -16.98 5.05 14.43
N LEU A 36 -17.51 3.83 14.30
CA LEU A 36 -17.88 3.01 15.44
C LEU A 36 -16.65 2.60 16.26
N ALA A 37 -15.56 2.24 15.60
CA ALA A 37 -14.33 1.83 16.28
C ALA A 37 -13.73 2.97 17.11
N GLU A 38 -13.79 4.21 16.62
CA GLU A 38 -13.24 5.38 17.28
C GLU A 38 -14.18 5.95 18.35
N SER A 39 -15.47 6.11 18.05
CA SER A 39 -16.49 6.66 18.96
C SER A 39 -16.82 5.73 20.12
N GLU A 40 -17.19 4.48 19.81
CA GLU A 40 -17.80 3.59 20.82
C GLU A 40 -16.77 2.71 21.52
N PHE A 41 -15.75 2.27 20.78
CA PHE A 41 -14.77 1.30 21.29
C PHE A 41 -13.43 1.93 21.70
N SER A 42 -13.20 3.21 21.39
CA SER A 42 -11.91 3.89 21.61
C SER A 42 -10.71 3.09 21.08
N THR A 43 -10.90 2.39 19.95
CA THR A 43 -9.88 1.58 19.27
C THR A 43 -9.43 2.26 17.98
N SER A 44 -8.39 1.72 17.31
CA SER A 44 -7.92 2.29 16.03
C SER A 44 -8.96 2.12 14.92
N GLY A 45 -9.58 3.22 14.51
CA GLY A 45 -10.52 3.26 13.39
C GLY A 45 -9.88 2.77 12.08
N VAL A 46 -8.64 3.18 11.80
CA VAL A 46 -7.93 2.81 10.57
C VAL A 46 -7.72 1.28 10.47
N ILE A 47 -7.19 0.65 11.52
CA ILE A 47 -6.94 -0.80 11.53
C ILE A 47 -8.26 -1.59 11.47
N SER A 48 -9.30 -1.09 12.13
CA SER A 48 -10.63 -1.69 12.10
C SER A 48 -11.23 -1.66 10.68
N THR A 49 -11.09 -0.55 9.96
CA THR A 49 -11.53 -0.42 8.57
C THR A 49 -10.75 -1.33 7.62
N VAL A 50 -9.43 -1.47 7.81
CA VAL A 50 -8.63 -2.43 7.02
C VAL A 50 -9.08 -3.86 7.29
N SER A 51 -9.35 -4.19 8.55
CA SER A 51 -9.83 -5.51 8.95
C SER A 51 -11.22 -5.82 8.38
N SER A 52 -12.13 -4.84 8.39
CA SER A 52 -13.46 -5.02 7.79
C SER A 52 -13.39 -5.14 6.27
N GLY A 53 -12.51 -4.37 5.61
CA GLY A 53 -12.20 -4.50 4.19
C GLY A 53 -11.69 -5.91 3.84
N PHE A 54 -10.79 -6.47 4.64
CA PHE A 54 -10.30 -7.84 4.46
C PHE A 54 -11.42 -8.89 4.60
N VAL A 55 -12.29 -8.75 5.60
CA VAL A 55 -13.45 -9.64 5.79
C VAL A 55 -14.42 -9.53 4.61
N VAL A 56 -14.71 -8.33 4.12
CA VAL A 56 -15.55 -8.11 2.93
C VAL A 56 -14.89 -8.72 1.70
N ALA A 57 -13.59 -8.51 1.50
CA ALA A 57 -12.85 -9.08 0.39
C ALA A 57 -12.84 -10.62 0.40
N TYR A 58 -12.83 -11.27 1.57
CA TYR A 58 -12.87 -12.73 1.64
C TYR A 58 -14.29 -13.29 1.42
N TYR A 59 -15.28 -12.78 2.14
CA TYR A 59 -16.63 -13.39 2.15
C TYR A 59 -17.58 -12.85 1.06
N ALA A 60 -17.39 -11.62 0.58
CA ALA A 60 -18.26 -10.98 -0.41
C ALA A 60 -17.77 -11.17 -1.86
N TRP A 61 -16.51 -11.57 -2.07
CA TRP A 61 -15.94 -11.79 -3.41
C TRP A 61 -16.77 -12.66 -4.36
N PRO A 62 -17.32 -13.81 -3.95
CA PRO A 62 -18.16 -14.62 -4.83
C PRO A 62 -19.54 -14.01 -5.10
N ARG A 63 -19.95 -12.97 -4.35
CA ARG A 63 -21.29 -12.35 -4.37
C ARG A 63 -21.35 -11.02 -5.12
N PHE A 64 -20.23 -10.55 -5.68
CA PHE A 64 -20.23 -9.32 -6.47
C PHE A 64 -20.86 -9.55 -7.84
N VAL A 65 -21.87 -8.74 -8.17
CA VAL A 65 -22.61 -8.80 -9.44
C VAL A 65 -21.70 -8.40 -10.60
N SER A 66 -20.91 -7.33 -10.43
CA SER A 66 -19.89 -6.90 -11.39
C SER A 66 -18.57 -6.63 -10.67
N ARG A 67 -17.59 -7.53 -10.85
CA ARG A 67 -16.25 -7.39 -10.26
C ARG A 67 -15.46 -6.26 -10.90
N GLU A 68 -15.65 -6.06 -12.21
CA GLU A 68 -15.00 -5.00 -12.96
C GLU A 68 -15.41 -3.62 -12.45
N THR A 69 -16.71 -3.40 -12.25
CA THR A 69 -17.21 -2.13 -11.68
C THR A 69 -16.65 -1.87 -10.29
N MET A 70 -16.59 -2.90 -9.43
CA MET A 70 -15.98 -2.77 -8.11
C MET A 70 -14.51 -2.38 -8.18
N HIS A 71 -13.73 -3.04 -9.05
CA HIS A 71 -12.33 -2.70 -9.23
C HIS A 71 -12.13 -1.29 -9.74
N ILE A 72 -12.84 -0.89 -10.80
CA ILE A 72 -12.71 0.45 -11.40
C ILE A 72 -13.03 1.54 -10.38
N VAL A 73 -14.11 1.37 -9.61
CA VAL A 73 -14.49 2.38 -8.61
C VAL A 73 -13.46 2.48 -7.50
N TRP A 74 -13.03 1.36 -6.92
CA TRP A 74 -12.04 1.37 -5.85
C TRP A 74 -10.65 1.85 -6.33
N GLU A 75 -10.23 1.49 -7.54
CA GLU A 75 -9.01 2.00 -8.16
C GLU A 75 -9.09 3.52 -8.40
N THR A 76 -10.24 4.03 -8.82
CA THR A 76 -10.47 5.47 -8.97
C THR A 76 -10.37 6.20 -7.62
N ILE A 77 -11.00 5.66 -6.57
CA ILE A 77 -10.94 6.24 -5.22
C ILE A 77 -9.52 6.20 -4.68
N GLU A 78 -8.81 5.08 -4.84
CA GLU A 78 -7.41 4.94 -4.45
C GLU A 78 -6.53 5.96 -5.16
N PHE A 79 -6.70 6.11 -6.48
CA PHE A 79 -5.94 7.05 -7.29
C PHE A 79 -6.15 8.50 -6.82
N ILE A 80 -7.40 8.89 -6.57
CA ILE A 80 -7.73 10.23 -6.06
C ILE A 80 -7.11 10.44 -4.67
N GLY A 81 -7.29 9.48 -3.75
CA GLY A 81 -6.78 9.58 -2.38
C GLY A 81 -5.26 9.68 -2.33
N ASN A 82 -4.55 8.84 -3.09
CA ASN A 82 -3.09 8.89 -3.19
C ASN A 82 -2.63 10.23 -3.78
N THR A 83 -3.28 10.70 -4.85
CA THR A 83 -2.93 11.98 -5.49
C THR A 83 -3.09 13.14 -4.51
N LEU A 84 -4.20 13.20 -3.77
CA LEU A 84 -4.44 14.26 -2.78
C LEU A 84 -3.41 14.24 -1.65
N ILE A 85 -3.08 13.08 -1.09
CA ILE A 85 -2.11 12.97 -0.01
C ILE A 85 -0.70 13.36 -0.50
N PHE A 86 -0.28 12.88 -1.67
CA PHE A 86 1.02 13.25 -2.22
C PHE A 86 1.11 14.73 -2.58
N PHE A 87 0.04 15.30 -3.14
CA PHE A 87 -0.03 16.72 -3.44
C PHE A 87 0.05 17.57 -2.17
N LEU A 88 -0.77 17.28 -1.16
CA LEU A 88 -0.80 18.04 0.09
C LEU A 88 0.53 17.94 0.83
N ALA A 89 1.08 16.75 0.93
CA ALA A 89 2.36 16.55 1.58
C ALA A 89 3.52 17.19 0.83
N GLY A 90 3.51 17.17 -0.51
CA GLY A 90 4.47 17.87 -1.33
C GLY A 90 4.41 19.38 -1.11
N ALA A 91 3.21 19.95 -1.00
CA ALA A 91 3.02 21.37 -0.70
C ALA A 91 3.56 21.76 0.69
N ILE A 92 3.21 20.99 1.73
CA ILE A 92 3.69 21.22 3.11
C ILE A 92 5.22 21.03 3.21
N PHE A 93 5.75 20.01 2.54
CA PHE A 93 7.18 19.75 2.49
C PHE A 93 7.93 20.90 1.79
N SER A 94 7.41 21.39 0.66
CA SER A 94 7.99 22.53 -0.06
C SER A 94 8.07 23.78 0.82
N ASP A 95 7.01 24.10 1.55
CA ASP A 95 6.98 25.24 2.47
C ASP A 95 8.02 25.09 3.60
N THR A 96 8.12 23.89 4.18
CA THR A 96 9.11 23.57 5.22
C THR A 96 10.55 23.68 4.71
N VAL A 97 10.80 23.27 3.46
CA VAL A 97 12.11 23.39 2.83
C VAL A 97 12.44 24.85 2.57
N LEU A 98 11.58 25.59 1.86
CA LEU A 98 11.80 27.00 1.47
C LEU A 98 12.02 27.92 2.67
N SER A 99 11.20 27.78 3.72
CA SER A 99 11.32 28.59 4.94
C SER A 99 12.62 28.36 5.72
N ARG A 100 13.31 27.23 5.47
CA ARG A 100 14.52 26.84 6.18
C ARG A 100 15.78 26.82 5.31
N TRP A 101 15.71 27.20 4.03
CA TRP A 101 16.86 27.23 3.10
C TRP A 101 18.07 28.01 3.65
N SER A 102 17.86 29.00 4.53
CA SER A 102 18.93 29.78 5.16
C SER A 102 19.64 29.08 6.34
N PHE A 103 19.07 27.99 6.88
CA PHE A 103 19.59 27.27 8.06
C PHE A 103 20.04 25.82 7.76
N ILE A 104 19.82 25.31 6.56
CA ILE A 104 20.18 23.94 6.19
C ILE A 104 21.70 23.83 6.12
N LYS A 105 22.29 23.27 7.17
CA LYS A 105 23.69 22.84 7.14
C LYS A 105 23.75 21.51 6.39
N PRO A 106 24.85 21.19 5.69
CA PRO A 106 25.04 19.87 5.05
C PRO A 106 24.89 18.69 6.04
N VAL A 107 24.98 18.96 7.35
CA VAL A 107 24.70 18.01 8.44
C VAL A 107 23.26 17.49 8.44
N ASP A 108 22.25 18.32 8.14
CA ASP A 108 20.84 17.88 8.17
C ASP A 108 20.54 16.91 7.02
N PHE A 109 21.17 17.11 5.86
CA PHE A 109 21.13 16.17 4.74
C PHE A 109 21.85 14.86 5.07
N ALA A 110 22.98 14.92 5.78
CA ALA A 110 23.68 13.72 6.24
C ALA A 110 22.81 12.92 7.21
N TRP A 111 22.10 13.59 8.12
CA TRP A 111 21.19 12.91 9.05
C TRP A 111 19.98 12.30 8.32
N LEU A 112 19.43 12.99 7.31
CA LEU A 112 18.36 12.44 6.47
C LEU A 112 18.80 11.16 5.74
N PHE A 113 20.00 11.15 5.15
CA PHE A 113 20.54 9.98 4.45
C PHE A 113 20.87 8.85 5.42
N ALA A 114 21.42 9.17 6.59
CA ALA A 114 21.66 8.22 7.67
C ALA A 114 20.35 7.57 8.15
N LEU A 115 19.28 8.35 8.30
CA LEU A 115 17.97 7.85 8.70
C LEU A 115 17.34 6.97 7.60
N TYR A 116 17.47 7.36 6.33
CA TYR A 116 17.07 6.52 5.19
C TYR A 116 17.83 5.19 5.16
N ALA A 117 19.15 5.21 5.35
CA ALA A 117 19.97 4.00 5.43
C ALA A 117 19.58 3.12 6.62
N ALA A 118 19.36 3.72 7.80
CA ALA A 118 18.93 3.00 9.01
C ALA A 118 17.57 2.33 8.81
N VAL A 119 16.59 3.02 8.23
CA VAL A 119 15.27 2.46 7.91
C VAL A 119 15.38 1.28 6.93
N THR A 120 16.18 1.44 5.88
CA THR A 120 16.42 0.37 4.90
C THR A 120 17.09 -0.83 5.57
N LEU A 121 18.06 -0.60 6.46
CA LEU A 121 18.73 -1.65 7.22
C LEU A 121 17.77 -2.38 8.16
N ILE A 122 16.94 -1.67 8.92
CA ILE A 122 15.92 -2.26 9.79
C ILE A 122 14.99 -3.17 8.98
N ARG A 123 14.59 -2.75 7.77
CA ARG A 123 13.77 -3.56 6.87
C ARG A 123 14.49 -4.84 6.43
N THR A 124 15.77 -4.75 6.06
CA THR A 124 16.60 -5.91 5.71
C THR A 124 16.69 -6.89 6.87
N ILE A 125 16.94 -6.39 8.08
CA ILE A 125 17.01 -7.21 9.31
C ILE A 125 15.66 -7.89 9.58
N MET A 126 14.56 -7.16 9.47
CA MET A 126 13.22 -7.72 9.66
C MET A 126 12.94 -8.85 8.66
N ILE A 127 13.20 -8.64 7.37
CA ILE A 127 12.99 -9.68 6.36
C ILE A 127 13.90 -10.89 6.60
N ALA A 128 15.15 -10.67 7.00
CA ALA A 128 16.08 -11.75 7.33
C ALA A 128 15.64 -12.54 8.57
N LEU A 129 15.16 -11.86 9.62
CA LEU A 129 14.65 -12.49 10.83
C LEU A 129 13.40 -13.34 10.55
N PHE A 130 12.50 -12.82 9.72
CA PHE A 130 11.29 -13.51 9.31
C PHE A 130 11.49 -14.47 8.14
N TRP A 131 12.72 -14.73 7.70
CA TRP A 131 13.00 -15.64 6.58
C TRP A 131 12.50 -17.06 6.85
N ILE A 132 12.76 -17.57 8.06
CA ILE A 132 12.36 -18.91 8.51
C ILE A 132 10.82 -19.07 8.50
N PRO A 133 10.02 -18.21 9.18
CA PRO A 133 8.57 -18.34 9.14
C PRO A 133 7.97 -18.09 7.74
N LEU A 134 8.56 -17.20 6.92
CA LEU A 134 8.11 -17.00 5.54
C LEU A 134 8.25 -18.27 4.70
N ASN A 135 9.37 -19.00 4.84
CA ASN A 135 9.58 -20.26 4.13
C ASN A 135 8.77 -21.43 4.68
N MET A 136 8.29 -21.35 5.93
CA MET A 136 7.55 -22.42 6.57
C MET A 136 6.04 -22.40 6.23
N PHE A 137 5.43 -21.21 6.20
CA PHE A 137 3.99 -21.06 5.92
C PHE A 137 3.67 -20.74 4.45
N GLY A 138 4.68 -20.35 3.67
CA GLY A 138 4.52 -19.86 2.30
C GLY A 138 5.22 -20.73 1.25
N LYS A 139 5.22 -20.24 0.01
CA LYS A 139 6.10 -20.77 -1.03
C LYS A 139 7.54 -20.40 -0.71
N PRO A 140 8.52 -21.31 -0.91
CA PRO A 140 9.91 -21.01 -0.63
C PRO A 140 10.36 -19.80 -1.46
N ILE A 141 10.87 -18.79 -0.77
CA ILE A 141 11.29 -17.52 -1.34
C ILE A 141 12.77 -17.63 -1.69
N HIS A 142 13.11 -17.24 -2.92
CA HIS A 142 14.51 -17.20 -3.33
C HIS A 142 15.19 -15.90 -2.87
N TRP A 143 16.52 -15.90 -2.69
CA TRP A 143 17.28 -14.71 -2.25
C TRP A 143 17.06 -13.49 -3.15
N THR A 144 16.87 -13.72 -4.44
CA THR A 144 16.55 -12.67 -5.42
C THR A 144 15.17 -12.05 -5.15
N GLU A 145 14.17 -12.83 -4.78
CA GLU A 145 12.86 -12.34 -4.35
C GLU A 145 12.95 -11.61 -3.00
N GLY A 146 13.83 -12.07 -2.10
CA GLY A 146 14.16 -11.41 -0.83
C GLY A 146 14.67 -9.97 -1.01
N ILE A 147 15.65 -9.79 -1.90
CA ILE A 147 16.21 -8.46 -2.23
C ILE A 147 15.11 -7.55 -2.80
N VAL A 148 14.27 -8.08 -3.69
CA VAL A 148 13.14 -7.32 -4.24
C VAL A 148 12.16 -6.91 -3.14
N MET A 149 11.86 -7.76 -2.15
CA MET A 149 10.96 -7.41 -1.04
C MET A 149 11.51 -6.30 -0.12
N VAL A 150 12.83 -6.24 0.05
CA VAL A 150 13.48 -5.12 0.76
C VAL A 150 13.34 -3.85 -0.08
N TRP A 151 13.63 -3.92 -1.38
CA TRP A 151 13.72 -2.74 -2.26
C TRP A 151 12.36 -2.20 -2.74
N SER A 152 11.35 -3.05 -2.90
CA SER A 152 9.99 -2.67 -3.35
C SER A 152 9.16 -1.93 -2.29
N GLY A 153 9.73 -1.77 -1.10
CA GLY A 153 9.13 -1.15 0.06
C GLY A 153 8.94 0.35 0.01
N LEU A 154 8.05 0.83 -0.86
CA LEU A 154 7.74 2.25 -0.95
C LEU A 154 7.04 2.72 0.34
N ARG A 155 7.63 3.71 1.00
CA ARG A 155 6.98 4.41 2.13
C ARG A 155 5.83 5.24 1.55
N GLY A 156 4.61 4.85 1.93
CA GLY A 156 3.40 5.28 1.26
C GLY A 156 2.73 6.51 1.86
N ALA A 157 1.48 6.71 1.43
CA ALA A 157 0.59 7.78 1.87
C ALA A 157 0.34 7.78 3.39
N VAL A 158 0.31 6.61 4.04
CA VAL A 158 -0.03 6.49 5.47
C VAL A 158 1.01 7.11 6.40
N SER A 159 2.31 6.94 6.12
CA SER A 159 3.35 7.59 6.93
C SER A 159 3.32 9.11 6.77
N LEU A 160 2.93 9.56 5.58
CA LEU A 160 2.88 10.96 5.21
C LEU A 160 1.67 11.65 5.84
N SER A 161 0.50 10.98 5.83
CA SER A 161 -0.70 11.46 6.52
C SER A 161 -0.48 11.58 8.02
N LEU A 162 0.21 10.61 8.64
CA LEU A 162 0.54 10.68 10.07
C LEU A 162 1.47 11.86 10.38
N ALA A 163 2.46 12.13 9.53
CA ALA A 163 3.35 13.28 9.70
C ALA A 163 2.60 14.62 9.62
N ILE A 164 1.63 14.74 8.70
CA ILE A 164 0.76 15.92 8.59
C ILE A 164 -0.10 16.09 9.85
N ILE A 165 -0.70 15.00 10.36
CA ILE A 165 -1.51 15.05 11.58
C ILE A 165 -0.66 15.53 12.77
N VAL A 166 0.57 15.00 12.91
CA VAL A 166 1.50 15.39 13.98
C VAL A 166 1.94 16.85 13.88
N ASP A 167 2.10 17.39 12.66
CA ASP A 167 2.46 18.79 12.45
C ASP A 167 1.30 19.75 12.79
N MET A 168 0.06 19.30 12.58
CA MET A 168 -1.17 20.06 12.86
C MET A 168 -1.64 19.94 14.32
N GLU A 169 -1.05 19.05 15.11
CA GLU A 169 -1.47 18.79 16.48
C GLU A 169 -1.13 19.97 17.42
N PRO A 170 -2.13 20.65 18.02
CA PRO A 170 -1.90 21.83 18.86
C PRO A 170 -1.07 21.55 20.12
N GLY A 171 -1.00 20.30 20.57
CA GLY A 171 -0.17 19.88 21.72
C GLY A 171 1.34 19.81 21.45
N ILE A 172 1.78 19.92 20.20
CA ILE A 172 3.19 19.78 19.81
C ILE A 172 3.77 21.14 19.42
N SER A 173 5.01 21.43 19.83
CA SER A 173 5.67 22.66 19.41
C SER A 173 5.87 22.67 17.89
N LYS A 174 5.50 23.77 17.22
CA LYS A 174 5.62 23.92 15.75
C LYS A 174 7.03 23.62 15.23
N GLN A 175 8.06 23.84 16.06
CA GLN A 175 9.44 23.48 15.71
C GLN A 175 9.67 21.97 15.63
N MET A 176 9.06 21.19 16.52
CA MET A 176 9.19 19.73 16.55
C MET A 176 8.35 19.08 15.45
N GLY A 177 7.10 19.51 15.25
CA GLY A 177 6.23 19.06 14.17
C GLY A 177 6.89 19.22 12.80
N SER A 178 7.38 20.42 12.51
CA SER A 178 8.07 20.73 11.26
C SER A 178 9.39 19.95 11.08
N ARG A 179 10.11 19.64 12.16
CA ARG A 179 11.29 18.74 12.09
C ARG A 179 10.88 17.31 11.74
N ILE A 180 9.85 16.77 12.39
CA ILE A 180 9.35 15.41 12.09
C ILE A 180 8.86 15.36 10.64
N MET A 181 8.11 16.36 10.20
CA MET A 181 7.61 16.47 8.83
C MET A 181 8.75 16.53 7.81
N PHE A 182 9.82 17.29 8.07
CA PHE A 182 11.00 17.32 7.22
C PHE A 182 11.65 15.94 7.07
N HIS A 183 11.84 15.21 8.17
CA HIS A 183 12.46 13.88 8.12
C HIS A 183 11.55 12.86 7.44
N VAL A 184 10.27 12.79 7.84
CA VAL A 184 9.33 11.81 7.27
C VAL A 184 9.05 12.11 5.79
N GLY A 185 8.81 13.37 5.44
CA GLY A 185 8.63 13.82 4.07
C GLY A 185 9.89 13.60 3.22
N GLY A 186 11.07 13.93 3.75
CA GLY A 186 12.35 13.71 3.07
C GLY A 186 12.64 12.23 2.83
N ILE A 187 12.38 11.35 3.80
CA ILE A 187 12.55 9.89 3.62
C ILE A 187 11.53 9.36 2.61
N ALA A 188 10.27 9.82 2.65
CA ALA A 188 9.26 9.42 1.68
C ALA A 188 9.69 9.84 0.27
N ALA A 189 10.12 11.09 0.07
CA ALA A 189 10.62 11.59 -1.20
C ALA A 189 11.83 10.80 -1.71
N LEU A 190 12.82 10.52 -0.85
CA LEU A 190 13.98 9.69 -1.20
C LEU A 190 13.57 8.27 -1.58
N THR A 191 12.64 7.67 -0.84
CA THR A 191 12.16 6.31 -1.14
C THR A 191 11.42 6.28 -2.48
N PHE A 192 10.65 7.32 -2.81
CA PHE A 192 10.04 7.44 -4.14
C PHE A 192 11.08 7.64 -5.24
N LEU A 193 11.97 8.61 -5.08
CA LEU A 193 12.95 8.96 -6.11
C LEU A 193 13.98 7.84 -6.34
N VAL A 194 14.45 7.18 -5.29
CA VAL A 194 15.48 6.14 -5.38
C VAL A 194 14.85 4.77 -5.56
N ASN A 195 13.95 4.34 -4.67
CA ASN A 195 13.46 2.96 -4.71
C ASN A 195 12.44 2.75 -5.84
N ALA A 196 11.53 3.71 -6.10
CA ALA A 196 10.53 3.53 -7.17
C ALA A 196 11.18 3.50 -8.56
N THR A 197 12.19 4.34 -8.79
CA THR A 197 12.91 4.36 -10.08
C THR A 197 13.81 3.15 -10.25
N THR A 198 14.44 2.68 -9.17
CA THR A 198 15.42 1.58 -9.21
C THR A 198 14.78 0.18 -9.15
N VAL A 199 13.54 0.04 -8.68
CA VAL A 199 12.88 -1.29 -8.60
C VAL A 199 12.65 -1.92 -9.98
N SER A 200 12.29 -1.11 -10.98
CA SER A 200 12.06 -1.58 -12.36
C SER A 200 13.33 -2.17 -13.01
N PRO A 201 14.49 -1.48 -13.02
CA PRO A 201 15.73 -2.07 -13.52
C PRO A 201 16.23 -3.22 -12.64
N LEU A 202 16.06 -3.15 -11.32
CA LEU A 202 16.44 -4.24 -10.41
C LEU A 202 15.69 -5.53 -10.73
N LEU A 203 14.38 -5.45 -10.98
CA LEU A 203 13.56 -6.60 -11.38
C LEU A 203 14.00 -7.20 -12.72
N LYS A 204 14.44 -6.37 -13.67
CA LYS A 204 14.99 -6.83 -14.95
C LYS A 204 16.34 -7.51 -14.75
N PHE A 205 17.21 -6.94 -13.93
CA PHE A 205 18.53 -7.49 -13.63
C PHE A 205 18.45 -8.84 -12.91
N LEU A 206 17.50 -9.01 -11.98
CA LEU A 206 17.27 -10.27 -11.27
C LEU A 206 16.48 -11.31 -12.10
N GLY A 207 16.01 -10.97 -13.31
CA GLY A 207 15.27 -11.90 -14.17
C GLY A 207 13.87 -12.30 -13.65
N ILE A 208 13.31 -11.55 -12.68
CA ILE A 208 12.03 -11.89 -12.01
C ILE A 208 10.80 -11.42 -12.80
N THR A 209 10.98 -10.71 -13.91
CA THR A 209 9.90 -10.07 -14.67
C THR A 209 8.77 -11.04 -15.04
N LYS A 210 7.52 -10.60 -14.83
CA LYS A 210 6.25 -11.31 -15.14
C LYS A 210 6.24 -11.92 -16.55
N ALA A 211 6.91 -11.28 -17.51
CA ALA A 211 7.03 -11.76 -18.88
C ALA A 211 7.77 -13.11 -18.97
N SER A 212 8.79 -13.35 -18.15
CA SER A 212 9.53 -14.62 -18.13
C SER A 212 8.65 -15.77 -17.64
N ARG A 213 8.01 -15.62 -16.48
CA ARG A 213 7.14 -16.67 -15.90
C ARG A 213 5.85 -16.91 -16.70
N MET A 214 5.26 -15.88 -17.30
CA MET A 214 4.06 -16.04 -18.13
C MET A 214 4.40 -16.77 -19.43
N LYS A 215 5.50 -16.41 -20.10
CA LYS A 215 5.98 -17.09 -21.30
C LYS A 215 6.29 -18.55 -21.01
N GLU A 216 6.95 -18.84 -19.89
CA GLU A 216 7.31 -20.20 -19.47
C GLU A 216 6.08 -21.06 -19.12
N ARG A 217 5.06 -20.48 -18.47
CA ARG A 217 3.77 -21.16 -18.22
C ARG A 217 2.96 -21.40 -19.48
N MET A 218 2.98 -20.46 -20.43
CA MET A 218 2.32 -20.63 -21.72
C MET A 218 3.01 -21.73 -22.52
N LEU A 219 4.35 -21.71 -22.61
CA LEU A 219 5.14 -22.74 -23.29
C LEU A 219 4.95 -24.14 -22.68
N SER A 220 4.91 -24.26 -21.35
CA SER A 220 4.65 -25.55 -20.69
C SER A 220 3.21 -26.05 -20.89
N ARG A 221 2.21 -25.16 -20.94
CA ARG A 221 0.84 -25.53 -21.34
C ARG A 221 0.74 -25.99 -22.79
N PHE A 222 1.42 -25.31 -23.71
CA PHE A 222 1.51 -25.74 -25.11
C PHE A 222 2.22 -27.09 -25.26
N ALA A 223 3.32 -27.32 -24.54
CA ALA A 223 4.03 -28.60 -24.56
C ALA A 223 3.15 -29.76 -24.08
N MET A 224 2.38 -29.57 -23.00
CA MET A 224 1.43 -30.59 -22.52
C MET A 224 0.32 -30.86 -23.54
N HIS A 225 -0.29 -29.84 -24.14
CA HIS A 225 -1.32 -30.02 -25.16
C HIS A 225 -0.82 -30.74 -26.42
N MET A 226 0.42 -30.49 -26.85
CA MET A 226 1.02 -31.22 -27.98
C MET A 226 1.29 -32.69 -27.62
N SER A 227 1.67 -32.98 -26.38
CA SER A 227 1.89 -34.37 -25.95
C SER A 227 0.60 -35.21 -25.90
N GLU A 228 -0.54 -34.59 -25.60
CA GLU A 228 -1.85 -35.28 -25.59
C GLU A 228 -2.41 -35.54 -26.99
N HIS A 229 -2.02 -34.76 -28.00
CA HIS A 229 -2.49 -34.93 -29.39
C HIS A 229 -1.58 -35.81 -30.26
N CYS A 230 -0.38 -36.18 -29.78
CA CYS A 230 0.59 -37.00 -30.51
C CYS A 230 0.62 -38.48 -30.08
N THR A 231 -0.31 -38.94 -29.25
CA THR A 231 -0.58 -40.35 -28.92
C THR A 231 -1.94 -40.76 -29.44
#